data_AF-A0A2S9FMH3-F1
#
_entry.id   AF-A0A2S9FMH3-F1
#
_cell.length_a   1.000
_cell.length_b   1.000
_cell.length_c   1.000
_cell.angle_alpha   90.00
_cell.angle_beta   90.00
_cell.angle_gamma   90.00
#
_symmetry.space_group_name_H-M   'P 1'
#
loop_
_entity.id
_entity.type
_entity.pdbx_description
1 polymer ?
#
loop_
_entity_poly.entity_id
_entity_poly.type
_entity_poly.pdbx_seq_one_letter_code
_entity_poly.pdbx_strand_id
1 'polypeptide(L)'
;AEWDAITAGAWYDAQGLSPVARTLLEICTVGILAVPTVEVSFLHLLFTIQTCGVTAELFAESEGGAQTTRFVGGTAEIPKRLAALITDHIVLDAPVHLIEHGTDSVTVHCRGGRVARGRRVIVALSPTLAGRIMYDPPLSGYRDQ
;
A
#
# COMPACT_ATOMS: atom_id res chain seq x y z
N ALA A 1 20.54 7.11 0.90
CA ALA A 1 20.57 7.72 2.24
C ALA A 1 20.26 9.21 2.15
N GLU A 2 21.02 10.00 1.38
CA GLU A 2 20.83 11.46 1.28
C GLU A 2 19.41 11.89 0.89
N TRP A 3 18.83 11.33 -0.18
CA TRP A 3 17.46 11.68 -0.60
C TRP A 3 16.36 11.17 0.35
N ASP A 4 16.66 10.18 1.18
CA ASP A 4 15.71 9.66 2.16
C ASP A 4 15.71 10.51 3.44
N ALA A 5 16.79 11.27 3.66
CA ALA A 5 16.97 12.13 4.82
C ALA A 5 16.30 13.51 4.67
N ILE A 6 15.75 13.82 3.49
CA ILE A 6 15.02 15.07 3.23
C ILE A 6 13.58 14.76 2.81
N THR A 7 12.69 15.71 3.09
CA THR A 7 11.29 15.61 2.69
C THR A 7 11.12 16.15 1.27
N ALA A 8 10.08 15.71 0.58
CA ALA A 8 9.72 16.25 -0.73
C ALA A 8 9.48 17.77 -0.65
N GLY A 9 8.81 18.22 0.42
CA GLY A 9 8.55 19.64 0.66
C GLY A 9 9.85 20.46 0.80
N ALA A 10 10.81 19.96 1.60
CA ALA A 10 12.10 20.62 1.77
C ALA A 10 12.89 20.67 0.44
N TRP A 11 12.82 19.62 -0.37
CA TRP A 11 13.44 19.62 -1.69
C TRP A 11 12.79 20.67 -2.61
N TYR A 12 11.45 20.78 -2.64
CA TYR A 12 10.73 21.78 -3.43
C TYR A 12 11.10 23.21 -3.07
N ASP A 13 11.19 23.52 -1.78
CA ASP A 13 11.52 24.87 -1.30
C ASP A 13 12.94 25.29 -1.71
N ALA A 14 13.85 24.33 -1.84
CA ALA A 14 15.23 24.55 -2.29
C ALA A 14 15.38 24.78 -3.80
N GLN A 15 14.35 24.57 -4.61
CA GLN A 15 14.45 24.65 -6.08
C GLN A 15 14.29 26.06 -6.66
N GLY A 16 14.01 27.08 -5.84
CA GLY A 16 13.80 28.45 -6.34
C GLY A 16 12.56 28.60 -7.22
N LEU A 17 11.53 27.79 -6.96
CA LEU A 17 10.28 27.78 -7.73
C LEU A 17 9.50 29.07 -7.54
N SER A 18 8.71 29.44 -8.57
CA SER A 18 7.65 30.43 -8.36
C SER A 18 6.60 29.89 -7.37
N PRO A 19 5.87 30.76 -6.65
CA PRO A 19 4.82 30.31 -5.73
C PRO A 19 3.78 29.39 -6.38
N VAL A 20 3.45 29.65 -7.65
CA VAL A 20 2.52 28.82 -8.44
C VAL A 20 3.08 27.43 -8.70
N ALA A 21 4.34 27.33 -9.15
CA ALA A 21 4.98 26.04 -9.41
C ALA A 21 5.13 25.20 -8.13
N ARG A 22 5.50 25.84 -7.01
CA ARG A 22 5.58 25.19 -5.70
C ARG A 22 4.23 24.63 -5.25
N THR A 23 3.16 25.39 -5.45
CA THR A 23 1.79 24.99 -5.12
C THR A 23 1.33 23.83 -5.99
N LEU A 24 1.67 23.84 -7.29
CA LEU A 24 1.31 22.77 -8.21
C LEU A 24 1.98 21.44 -7.81
N LEU A 25 3.27 21.46 -7.46
CA LEU A 25 3.97 20.25 -6.97
C LEU A 25 3.37 19.72 -5.66
N GLU A 26 2.93 20.61 -4.76
CA GLU A 26 2.20 20.20 -3.55
C GLU A 26 0.92 19.46 -3.92
N ILE A 27 0.08 20.04 -4.79
CA ILE A 27 -1.19 19.47 -5.21
C ILE A 27 -0.98 18.11 -5.88
N CYS A 28 -0.02 18.00 -6.79
CA CYS A 28 0.27 16.74 -7.48
C CYS A 28 0.73 15.65 -6.51
N THR A 29 1.59 16.00 -5.55
CA THR A 29 2.14 15.02 -4.60
C THR A 29 1.11 14.59 -3.57
N VAL A 30 0.43 15.54 -2.94
CA VAL A 30 -0.63 15.26 -1.96
C VAL A 30 -1.81 14.56 -2.63
N GLY A 31 -2.16 14.93 -3.86
CA GLY A 31 -3.25 14.30 -4.60
C GLY A 31 -3.03 12.81 -4.89
N ILE A 32 -1.77 12.39 -5.10
CA ILE A 32 -1.44 10.98 -5.30
C ILE A 32 -1.22 10.24 -3.99
N LEU A 33 -0.40 10.81 -3.09
CA LEU A 33 0.07 10.09 -1.91
C LEU A 33 -0.88 10.23 -0.72
N ALA A 34 -1.79 11.21 -0.75
CA ALA A 34 -2.67 11.58 0.35
C ALA A 34 -1.92 11.90 1.66
N VAL A 35 -0.68 12.39 1.56
CA VAL A 35 0.21 12.75 2.66
C VAL A 35 0.83 14.12 2.39
N PRO A 36 0.94 15.02 3.38
CA PRO A 36 1.61 16.32 3.23
C PRO A 36 3.07 16.16 2.76
N THR A 37 3.56 17.02 1.88
CA THR A 37 4.92 16.86 1.31
C THR A 37 6.03 16.98 2.35
N VAL A 38 5.75 17.62 3.49
CA VAL A 38 6.64 17.74 4.64
C VAL A 38 6.80 16.44 5.43
N GLU A 39 5.96 15.43 5.18
CA GLU A 39 6.04 14.09 5.80
C GLU A 39 6.53 13.01 4.81
N VAL A 40 6.62 13.34 3.52
CA VAL A 40 7.02 12.39 2.47
C VAL A 40 8.54 12.42 2.30
N SER A 41 9.21 11.28 2.48
CA SER A 41 10.62 11.10 2.07
C SER A 41 10.77 11.42 0.58
N PHE A 42 11.76 12.25 0.22
CA PHE A 42 12.00 12.59 -1.18
C PHE A 42 12.41 11.34 -2.00
N LEU A 43 13.19 10.43 -1.41
CA LEU A 43 13.48 9.15 -2.03
C LEU A 43 12.21 8.34 -2.31
N HIS A 44 11.27 8.29 -1.35
CA HIS A 44 10.03 7.56 -1.53
C HIS A 44 9.17 8.13 -2.67
N LEU A 45 9.13 9.46 -2.80
CA LEU A 45 8.47 10.11 -3.92
C LEU A 45 9.10 9.69 -5.27
N LEU A 46 10.42 9.77 -5.40
CA LEU A 46 11.13 9.37 -6.63
C LEU A 46 10.91 7.89 -6.95
N PHE A 47 10.97 7.03 -5.93
CA PHE A 47 10.67 5.61 -6.06
C PHE A 47 9.25 5.38 -6.60
N THR A 48 8.28 6.12 -6.09
CA THR A 48 6.88 6.03 -6.52
C THR A 48 6.72 6.48 -7.96
N ILE A 49 7.31 7.63 -8.33
CA ILE A 49 7.32 8.14 -9.72
C ILE A 49 7.89 7.09 -10.67
N GLN A 50 9.05 6.52 -10.34
CA GLN A 50 9.72 5.53 -11.17
C GLN A 50 8.92 4.22 -11.27
N THR A 51 8.38 3.73 -10.15
CA THR A 51 7.69 2.43 -10.09
C THR A 51 6.33 2.48 -10.79
N CYS A 52 5.59 3.57 -10.61
CA CYS A 52 4.30 3.77 -11.26
C CYS A 52 4.42 4.31 -12.69
N GLY A 53 5.64 4.57 -13.19
CA GLY A 53 5.87 5.08 -14.55
C GLY A 53 5.27 6.46 -14.76
N VAL A 54 5.31 7.31 -13.73
CA VAL A 54 4.59 8.58 -13.70
C VAL A 54 5.21 9.57 -14.69
N THR A 55 4.41 9.98 -15.68
CA THR A 55 4.74 11.05 -16.64
C THR A 55 3.73 12.18 -16.54
N ALA A 56 4.02 13.32 -17.19
CA ALA A 56 3.07 14.41 -17.28
C ALA A 56 1.76 13.98 -17.99
N GLU A 57 1.86 13.11 -19.00
CA GLU A 57 0.72 12.55 -19.72
C GLU A 57 -0.10 11.59 -18.84
N LEU A 58 0.57 10.77 -18.01
CA LEU A 58 -0.13 9.86 -17.10
C LEU A 58 -0.94 10.63 -16.05
N PHE A 59 -0.40 11.77 -15.60
CA PHE A 59 -1.03 12.69 -14.67
C PHE A 59 -2.19 13.48 -15.29
N ALA A 60 -2.14 13.73 -16.60
CA ALA A 60 -3.16 14.51 -17.28
C ALA A 60 -4.51 13.77 -17.28
N GLU A 61 -5.60 14.52 -17.12
CA GLU A 61 -6.97 14.01 -17.29
C GLU A 61 -7.36 13.85 -18.78
N SER A 62 -6.37 13.84 -19.69
CA SER A 62 -6.56 13.58 -21.11
C SER A 62 -6.58 12.09 -21.42
N GLU A 63 -7.14 11.72 -22.58
CA GLU A 63 -7.17 10.34 -23.09
C GLU A 63 -5.80 9.65 -22.97
N GLY A 64 -5.77 8.46 -22.35
CA GLY A 64 -4.54 7.73 -22.04
C GLY A 64 -4.00 7.93 -20.61
N GLY A 65 -4.50 8.90 -19.86
CA GLY A 65 -4.13 9.12 -18.45
C GLY A 65 -4.68 8.03 -17.50
N ALA A 66 -4.05 7.87 -16.33
CA ALA A 66 -4.39 6.82 -15.37
C ALA A 66 -5.84 6.90 -14.83
N GLN A 67 -6.44 8.09 -14.87
CA GLN A 67 -7.75 8.38 -14.29
C GLN A 67 -8.90 8.35 -15.31
N THR A 68 -8.60 8.05 -16.58
CA THR A 68 -9.55 8.19 -17.70
C THR A 68 -10.60 7.09 -17.78
N THR A 69 -10.31 5.91 -17.24
CA THR A 69 -11.22 4.76 -17.30
C THR A 69 -11.82 4.44 -15.94
N ARG A 70 -13.08 4.02 -15.96
CA ARG A 70 -13.79 3.54 -14.77
C ARG A 70 -14.51 2.25 -15.12
N PHE A 71 -14.61 1.36 -14.14
CA PHE A 71 -15.38 0.13 -14.29
C PHE A 71 -16.88 0.44 -14.19
N VAL A 72 -17.64 0.00 -15.19
CA VAL A 72 -19.12 0.00 -15.08
C VAL A 72 -19.51 -0.91 -13.92
N GLY A 73 -20.30 -0.38 -12.98
CA GLY A 73 -20.65 -1.06 -11.72
C GLY A 73 -19.64 -0.86 -10.58
N GLY A 74 -18.50 -0.22 -10.83
CA GLY A 74 -17.49 0.12 -9.83
C GLY A 74 -16.39 -0.94 -9.64
N THR A 75 -15.25 -0.53 -9.09
CA THR A 75 -14.06 -1.39 -8.89
C THR A 75 -14.30 -2.55 -7.91
N ALA A 76 -15.28 -2.42 -7.02
CA ALA A 76 -15.68 -3.47 -6.09
C ALA A 76 -16.20 -4.74 -6.80
N GLU A 77 -16.58 -4.66 -8.07
CA GLU A 77 -16.97 -5.83 -8.87
C GLU A 77 -15.82 -6.82 -9.05
N ILE A 78 -14.57 -6.35 -9.09
CA ILE A 78 -13.39 -7.21 -9.27
C ILE A 78 -13.27 -8.23 -8.12
N PRO A 79 -13.12 -7.82 -6.84
CA PRO A 79 -13.01 -8.77 -5.74
C PRO A 79 -14.29 -9.59 -5.55
N LYS A 80 -15.49 -9.03 -5.80
CA LYS A 80 -16.76 -9.78 -5.71
C LYS A 80 -16.82 -10.93 -6.70
N ARG A 81 -16.45 -10.69 -7.97
CA ARG A 81 -16.48 -11.72 -9.02
C ARG A 81 -15.40 -12.77 -8.80
N LEU A 82 -14.21 -12.36 -8.35
CA LEU A 82 -13.18 -13.33 -7.94
C LEU A 82 -13.66 -14.18 -6.77
N ALA A 83 -14.29 -13.58 -5.76
CA ALA A 83 -14.83 -14.29 -4.62
C ALA A 83 -15.90 -15.33 -5.01
N ALA A 84 -16.78 -15.00 -5.96
CA ALA A 84 -17.80 -15.92 -6.45
C ALA A 84 -17.21 -17.23 -7.02
N LEU A 85 -16.01 -17.18 -7.62
CA LEU A 85 -15.32 -18.35 -8.19
C LEU A 85 -14.77 -19.30 -7.12
N ILE A 86 -14.56 -18.83 -5.90
CA ILE A 86 -13.89 -19.57 -4.81
C ILE A 86 -14.68 -19.48 -3.51
N THR A 87 -16.00 -19.33 -3.58
CA THR A 87 -16.87 -19.05 -2.44
C THR A 87 -16.65 -20.03 -1.28
N ASP A 88 -16.52 -21.32 -1.59
CA ASP A 88 -16.31 -22.39 -0.60
C ASP A 88 -14.94 -22.32 0.11
N HIS A 89 -14.01 -21.52 -0.42
CA HIS A 89 -12.69 -21.28 0.14
C HIS A 89 -12.59 -19.94 0.88
N ILE A 90 -13.68 -19.16 0.96
CA ILE A 90 -13.69 -17.87 1.64
C ILE A 90 -14.32 -17.99 3.01
N VAL A 91 -13.61 -17.45 3.99
CA VAL A 91 -14.11 -17.30 5.35
C VAL A 91 -14.14 -15.82 5.71
N LEU A 92 -15.35 -15.29 5.88
CA LEU A 92 -15.58 -13.94 6.39
C LEU A 92 -15.66 -13.94 7.92
N ASP A 93 -15.64 -12.75 8.52
CA ASP A 93 -15.76 -12.52 9.97
C ASP A 93 -14.76 -13.30 10.83
N ALA A 94 -13.59 -13.64 10.26
CA ALA A 94 -12.53 -14.38 10.93
C ALA A 94 -11.23 -13.56 11.00
N PRO A 95 -11.21 -12.44 11.76
CA PRO A 95 -10.00 -11.62 11.88
C PRO A 95 -8.88 -12.43 12.52
N VAL A 96 -7.76 -12.54 11.80
CA VAL A 96 -6.54 -13.23 12.26
C VAL A 96 -5.88 -12.40 13.36
N HIS A 97 -5.44 -13.06 14.43
CA HIS A 97 -4.75 -12.40 15.54
C HIS A 97 -3.42 -13.06 15.92
N LEU A 98 -3.21 -14.34 15.58
CA LEU A 98 -1.94 -15.04 15.78
C LEU A 98 -1.64 -15.93 14.56
N ILE A 99 -0.38 -15.90 14.12
CA ILE A 99 0.18 -16.81 13.12
C ILE A 99 1.37 -17.51 13.76
N GLU A 100 1.20 -18.80 14.04
CA GLU A 100 2.31 -19.69 14.38
C GLU A 100 2.92 -20.21 13.07
N HIS A 101 4.25 -20.14 12.93
CA HIS A 101 4.93 -20.55 11.71
C HIS A 101 6.20 -21.35 11.99
N GLY A 102 6.51 -22.25 11.07
CA GLY A 102 7.73 -23.04 11.07
C GLY A 102 8.20 -23.30 9.64
N THR A 103 9.16 -24.20 9.49
CA THR A 103 9.76 -24.53 8.17
C THR A 103 8.74 -25.09 7.18
N ASP A 104 7.83 -25.94 7.67
CA ASP A 104 6.97 -26.76 6.80
C ASP A 104 5.47 -26.47 6.94
N SER A 105 5.08 -25.74 7.98
CA SER A 105 3.67 -25.47 8.28
C SER A 105 3.45 -24.13 8.96
N VAL A 106 2.20 -23.68 8.87
CA VAL A 106 1.65 -22.52 9.56
C VAL A 106 0.32 -22.88 10.22
N THR A 107 0.07 -22.32 11.39
CA THR A 107 -1.23 -22.35 12.06
C THR A 107 -1.72 -20.92 12.25
N VAL A 108 -2.88 -20.62 11.68
CA VAL A 108 -3.49 -19.28 11.71
C VAL A 108 -4.68 -19.31 12.66
N HIS A 109 -4.64 -18.47 13.68
CA HIS A 109 -5.67 -18.35 14.70
C HIS A 109 -6.49 -17.09 14.47
N CYS A 110 -7.80 -17.26 14.33
CA CYS A 110 -8.76 -16.18 14.19
C CYS A 110 -9.50 -15.94 15.52
N ARG A 111 -9.97 -14.70 15.72
CA ARG A 111 -10.88 -14.41 16.83
C ARG A 111 -12.13 -15.30 16.72
N GLY A 112 -12.67 -15.72 17.87
CA GLY A 112 -13.80 -16.66 17.91
C GLY A 112 -13.40 -18.14 17.81
N GLY A 113 -12.10 -18.45 17.96
CA GLY A 113 -11.61 -19.83 18.12
C GLY A 113 -11.41 -20.60 16.82
N ARG A 114 -11.62 -19.98 15.66
CA ARG A 114 -11.35 -20.63 14.37
C ARG A 114 -9.84 -20.75 14.15
N VAL A 115 -9.41 -21.92 13.70
CA VAL A 115 -8.00 -22.22 13.41
C VAL A 115 -7.90 -22.82 12.00
N ALA A 116 -6.96 -22.31 11.21
CA ALA A 116 -6.62 -22.85 9.90
C ALA A 116 -5.16 -23.34 9.90
N ARG A 117 -4.89 -24.45 9.21
CA ARG A 117 -3.53 -24.98 9.03
C ARG A 117 -3.20 -25.07 7.56
N GLY A 118 -1.94 -24.77 7.24
CA GLY A 118 -1.45 -24.82 5.88
C GLY A 118 0.05 -25.02 5.84
N ARG A 119 0.60 -25.15 4.63
CA ARG A 119 2.05 -25.21 4.42
C ARG A 119 2.68 -23.81 4.43
N ARG A 120 1.92 -22.80 4.02
CA ARG A 120 2.35 -21.41 3.85
C ARG A 120 1.19 -20.47 4.15
N VAL A 121 1.50 -19.22 4.48
CA VAL A 121 0.54 -18.13 4.66
C VAL A 121 0.94 -16.96 3.77
N ILE A 122 -0.06 -16.28 3.19
CA ILE A 122 0.12 -15.00 2.49
C ILE A 122 -0.67 -13.96 3.29
N VAL A 123 0.03 -12.98 3.87
CA VAL A 123 -0.59 -11.87 4.59
C VAL A 123 -0.76 -10.71 3.61
N ALA A 124 -1.95 -10.61 3.01
CA ALA A 124 -2.29 -9.61 2.01
C ALA A 124 -2.91 -8.34 2.64
N LEU A 125 -2.32 -7.86 3.74
CA LEU A 125 -2.70 -6.61 4.42
C LEU A 125 -1.63 -5.54 4.17
N SER A 126 -2.00 -4.27 4.39
CA SER A 126 -0.97 -3.20 4.44
C SER A 126 0.04 -3.49 5.56
N PRO A 127 1.31 -3.06 5.43
CA PRO A 127 2.34 -3.34 6.43
C PRO A 127 1.92 -2.96 7.86
N THR A 128 1.29 -1.80 8.05
CA THR A 128 0.80 -1.33 9.34
C THR A 128 -0.24 -2.25 9.98
N LEU A 129 -1.11 -2.89 9.18
CA LEU A 129 -2.09 -3.84 9.70
C LEU A 129 -1.50 -5.24 9.89
N ALA A 130 -0.57 -5.65 9.01
CA ALA A 130 0.15 -6.90 9.15
C ALA A 130 0.97 -6.94 10.44
N GLY A 131 1.65 -5.85 10.81
CA GLY A 131 2.41 -5.74 12.07
C GLY A 131 1.56 -5.83 13.35
N ARG A 132 0.22 -5.73 13.24
CA ARG A 132 -0.68 -5.91 14.39
C ARG A 132 -1.04 -7.37 14.68
N ILE A 133 -0.65 -8.29 13.80
CA ILE A 133 -0.84 -9.74 14.00
C ILE A 133 0.30 -10.24 14.88
N MET A 134 0.01 -11.07 15.87
CA MET A 134 1.07 -11.75 16.62
C MET A 134 1.68 -12.85 15.76
N TYR A 135 3.00 -12.99 15.83
CA TYR A 135 3.74 -14.05 15.13
C TYR A 135 4.51 -14.88 16.15
N ASP A 136 4.46 -16.20 16.00
CA ASP A 136 5.24 -17.13 16.82
C ASP A 136 5.97 -18.16 15.93
N PRO A 137 7.31 -18.16 15.88
CA PRO A 137 8.21 -17.23 16.56
C PRO A 137 8.03 -15.78 16.05
N PRO A 138 8.44 -14.76 16.80
CA PRO A 138 8.39 -13.38 16.35
C PRO A 138 9.10 -13.19 15.00
N LEU A 139 8.57 -12.29 14.16
CA LEU A 139 9.26 -11.88 12.93
C LEU A 139 10.51 -11.05 13.28
N SER A 140 11.39 -10.85 12.30
CA SER A 140 12.54 -9.97 12.49
C SER A 140 12.10 -8.55 12.82
N GLY A 141 12.89 -7.83 13.63
CA GLY A 141 12.56 -6.44 14.01
C GLY A 141 12.40 -5.49 12.81
N TYR A 142 13.07 -5.77 11.68
CA TYR A 142 12.88 -5.02 10.43
C TYR A 142 11.46 -5.14 9.85
N ARG A 143 10.72 -6.18 10.22
CA ARG A 143 9.34 -6.42 9.78
C ARG A 143 8.30 -5.84 10.74
N ASP A 144 8.73 -5.46 11.93
CA ASP A 144 7.93 -4.92 13.03
C ASP A 144 8.05 -3.39 13.15
N GLN A 145 8.91 -2.76 12.33
CA GLN A 145 9.08 -1.31 12.21
C GLN A 145 8.36 -0.75 10.98
#